data_AF-A0A329MN63-F1
#
_entry.id   AF-A0A329MN63-F1
#
_cell.length_a   1.000
_cell.length_b   1.000
_cell.length_c   1.000
_cell.angle_alpha   90.00
_cell.angle_beta   90.00
_cell.angle_gamma   90.00
#
_symmetry.space_group_name_H-M   'P 1'
#
loop_
_entity.id
_entity.type
_entity.pdbx_description
1 polymer ?
#
loop_
_entity_poly.entity_id
_entity_poly.type
_entity_poly.pdbx_seq_one_letter_code
_entity_poly.pdbx_strand_id
1 'polypeptide(L)'
;MTGGQASEHARSFLVSNDIFHQPELDIYSQMTYIVLKSCSSEAHLPEVSDIARLGRMNVKQVLRGLQTLVEVKLLTNKIYRQMIGDFQDDRLSWAAKGLLAFCKENPNGNIDELLELSSESGEDEHSIRRALKELGQYGYLEEYPEWSKIASPV
;
A
#
# COMPACT_ATOMS: atom_id res chain seq x y z
N MET A 1 12.26 33.30 41.30
CA MET A 1 11.41 33.38 40.11
C MET A 1 12.07 32.54 39.03
N THR A 2 11.70 31.25 38.98
CA THR A 2 12.32 30.23 38.12
C THR A 2 11.72 30.30 36.73
N GLY A 3 12.59 30.56 35.76
CA GLY A 3 12.28 30.44 34.35
C GLY A 3 12.01 28.98 33.95
N GLY A 4 11.24 28.86 32.88
CA GLY A 4 10.91 27.61 32.22
C GLY A 4 10.14 27.97 30.96
N GLN A 5 10.83 28.55 29.98
CA GLN A 5 10.30 28.69 28.62
C GLN A 5 9.99 27.28 28.13
N ALA A 6 8.70 26.97 28.00
CA ALA A 6 8.25 25.85 27.21
C ALA A 6 8.62 26.16 25.76
N SER A 7 9.75 25.61 25.32
CA SER A 7 10.09 25.49 23.91
C SER A 7 9.04 24.59 23.28
N GLU A 8 7.94 25.17 22.80
CA GLU A 8 7.15 24.58 21.72
C GLU A 8 8.12 24.38 20.56
N HIS A 9 8.68 23.18 20.46
CA HIS A 9 9.40 22.74 19.29
C HIS A 9 8.39 22.71 18.14
N ALA A 10 8.22 23.86 17.48
CA ALA A 10 7.52 23.97 16.22
C ALA A 10 8.19 22.98 15.27
N ARG A 11 7.56 21.82 15.07
CA ARG A 11 8.03 20.82 14.11
C ARG A 11 7.89 21.45 12.73
N SER A 12 8.98 22.00 12.23
CA SER A 12 9.07 22.42 10.84
C SER A 12 9.15 21.15 9.99
N PHE A 13 8.16 20.97 9.12
CA PHE A 13 8.19 19.92 8.11
C PHE A 13 8.08 20.57 6.73
N LEU A 14 8.86 20.06 5.79
CA LEU A 14 8.83 20.50 4.40
C LEU A 14 7.78 19.65 3.68
N VAL A 15 6.63 20.26 3.38
CA VAL A 15 5.69 19.67 2.43
C VAL A 15 6.23 19.94 1.03
N SER A 16 6.48 18.88 0.25
CA SER A 16 6.89 19.06 -1.14
C SER A 16 5.79 19.82 -1.90
N ASN A 17 6.19 20.78 -2.73
CA ASN A 17 5.25 21.51 -3.57
C ASN A 17 4.54 20.61 -4.59
N ASP A 18 5.04 19.39 -4.82
CA ASP A 18 4.48 18.42 -5.77
C ASP A 18 2.99 18.16 -5.53
N ILE A 19 2.52 18.22 -4.28
CA ILE A 19 1.10 18.07 -3.94
C ILE A 19 0.22 19.15 -4.56
N PHE A 20 0.70 20.39 -4.61
CA PHE A 20 -0.05 21.53 -5.14
C PHE A 20 -0.05 21.57 -6.67
N HIS A 21 0.81 20.77 -7.31
CA HIS A 21 0.86 20.62 -8.77
C HIS A 21 -0.06 19.51 -9.28
N GLN A 22 -0.77 18.80 -8.39
CA GLN A 22 -1.74 17.75 -8.74
C GLN A 22 -3.17 18.27 -8.53
N PRO A 23 -3.79 18.92 -9.52
CA PRO A 23 -5.11 19.54 -9.38
C PRO A 23 -6.23 18.53 -9.12
N GLU A 24 -6.01 17.26 -9.41
CA GLU A 24 -6.98 16.17 -9.24
C GLU A 24 -7.07 15.65 -7.80
N LEU A 25 -6.15 16.05 -6.92
CA LEU A 25 -6.19 15.62 -5.53
C LEU A 25 -7.30 16.32 -4.75
N ASP A 26 -8.23 15.53 -4.24
CA ASP A 26 -9.24 16.02 -3.31
C ASP A 26 -8.61 16.43 -1.96
N ILE A 27 -9.39 17.16 -1.17
CA ILE A 27 -8.96 17.67 0.14
C ILE A 27 -8.49 16.56 1.08
N TYR A 28 -9.05 15.34 0.95
CA TYR A 28 -8.72 14.22 1.81
C TYR A 28 -7.38 13.62 1.44
N SER A 29 -7.12 13.41 0.15
CA SER A 29 -5.84 12.93 -0.38
C SER A 29 -4.71 13.90 -0.05
N GLN A 30 -4.97 15.21 -0.20
CA GLN A 30 -4.02 16.25 0.19
C GLN A 30 -3.69 16.18 1.69
N MET A 31 -4.73 16.09 2.53
CA MET A 31 -4.55 16.05 3.97
C MET A 31 -3.89 14.75 4.44
N THR A 32 -4.21 13.60 3.84
CA THR A 32 -3.52 12.32 4.08
C THR A 32 -2.03 12.45 3.83
N TYR A 33 -1.63 13.05 2.69
CA TYR A 33 -0.23 13.28 2.37
C TYR A 33 0.46 14.21 3.37
N ILE A 34 -0.19 15.34 3.71
CA ILE A 34 0.34 16.31 4.68
C ILE A 34 0.60 15.65 6.03
N VAL A 35 -0.39 14.91 6.55
CA VAL A 35 -0.26 14.20 7.83
C VAL A 35 0.88 13.18 7.76
N LEU A 36 0.93 12.37 6.70
CA LEU A 36 1.98 11.38 6.51
C LEU A 36 3.39 12.01 6.50
N LYS A 37 3.57 13.14 5.79
CA LYS A 37 4.83 13.89 5.75
C LYS A 37 5.13 14.67 7.04
N SER A 38 4.13 14.91 7.88
CA SER A 38 4.34 15.50 9.20
C SER A 38 4.79 14.48 10.25
N CYS A 39 4.52 13.19 10.02
CA CYS A 39 4.86 12.09 10.90
C CYS A 39 6.28 11.54 10.67
N SER A 40 7.13 12.23 9.90
CA SER A 40 8.47 11.81 9.41
C SER A 40 9.55 11.59 10.48
N SER A 41 9.28 10.75 11.46
CA SER A 41 10.32 9.90 12.03
C SER A 41 10.33 8.62 11.19
N GLU A 42 11.41 8.40 10.43
CA GLU A 42 11.57 7.26 9.52
C GLU A 42 11.37 5.88 10.20
N ALA A 43 11.37 5.83 11.53
CA ALA A 43 11.27 4.59 12.29
C ALA A 43 9.86 3.99 12.36
N HIS A 44 8.79 4.79 12.25
CA HIS A 44 7.42 4.28 12.38
C HIS A 44 6.43 5.05 11.50
N LEU A 45 5.86 4.37 10.50
CA LEU A 45 4.71 4.89 9.76
C LEU A 45 3.50 4.98 10.70
N PRO A 46 2.71 6.07 10.65
CA PRO A 46 1.51 6.20 11.47
C PRO A 46 0.44 5.18 11.02
N GLU A 47 -0.36 4.71 11.97
CA GLU A 47 -1.53 3.89 11.64
C GLU A 47 -2.58 4.70 10.87
N VAL A 48 -3.40 4.02 10.07
CA VAL A 48 -4.50 4.65 9.31
C VAL A 48 -5.48 5.38 10.25
N SER A 49 -5.68 4.84 11.45
CA SER A 49 -6.50 5.42 12.53
C SER A 49 -5.96 6.79 13.01
N ASP A 50 -4.64 6.91 13.14
CA ASP A 50 -3.97 8.15 13.53
C ASP A 50 -4.05 9.20 12.42
N ILE A 51 -3.88 8.79 11.17
CA ILE A 51 -4.04 9.70 10.03
C ILE A 51 -5.46 10.22 9.96
N ALA A 52 -6.46 9.36 10.17
CA ALA A 52 -7.87 9.75 10.20
C ALA A 52 -8.11 10.80 11.29
N ARG A 53 -7.60 10.55 12.50
CA ARG A 53 -7.72 11.46 13.65
C ARG A 53 -7.03 12.80 13.41
N LEU A 54 -5.77 12.80 12.98
CA LEU A 54 -4.98 14.01 12.75
C LEU A 54 -5.49 14.82 11.57
N GLY A 55 -5.91 14.15 10.50
CA GLY A 55 -6.48 14.75 9.30
C GLY A 55 -7.96 15.11 9.41
N ARG A 56 -8.59 14.86 10.57
CA ARG A 56 -10.02 15.12 10.85
C ARG A 56 -10.95 14.53 9.79
N MET A 57 -10.69 13.28 9.43
CA MET A 57 -11.42 12.53 8.42
C MET A 57 -11.71 11.11 8.93
N ASN A 58 -12.57 10.37 8.25
CA ASN A 58 -12.82 8.97 8.60
C ASN A 58 -11.80 8.03 7.91
N VAL A 59 -11.71 6.79 8.40
CA VAL A 59 -10.77 5.78 7.89
C VAL A 59 -10.97 5.52 6.38
N LYS A 60 -12.21 5.48 5.90
CA LYS A 60 -12.50 5.25 4.47
C LYS A 60 -11.93 6.37 3.59
N GLN A 61 -12.01 7.61 4.05
CA GLN A 61 -11.42 8.77 3.36
C GLN A 61 -9.90 8.68 3.33
N VAL A 62 -9.26 8.23 4.43
CA VAL A 62 -7.81 8.00 4.44
C VAL A 62 -7.42 6.90 3.46
N LEU A 63 -8.11 5.75 3.47
CA LEU A 63 -7.80 4.63 2.58
C LEU A 63 -7.91 5.05 1.12
N ARG A 64 -8.97 5.76 0.76
CA ARG A 64 -9.14 6.31 -0.59
C ARG A 64 -8.04 7.33 -0.91
N GLY A 65 -7.70 8.21 0.02
CA GLY A 65 -6.61 9.17 -0.15
C GLY A 65 -5.27 8.49 -0.41
N LEU A 66 -4.94 7.45 0.37
CA LEU A 66 -3.73 6.66 0.18
C LEU A 66 -3.70 5.98 -1.19
N GLN A 67 -4.83 5.45 -1.67
CA GLN A 67 -4.93 4.86 -3.02
C GLN A 67 -4.64 5.90 -4.10
N THR A 68 -5.30 7.06 -4.05
CA THR A 68 -5.07 8.16 -4.99
C THR A 68 -3.59 8.57 -5.01
N LEU A 69 -2.95 8.69 -3.83
CA LEU A 69 -1.54 9.07 -3.73
C LEU A 69 -0.59 8.06 -4.38
N VAL A 70 -0.92 6.77 -4.34
CA VAL A 70 -0.16 5.74 -5.07
C VAL A 70 -0.36 5.87 -6.57
N GLU A 71 -1.61 6.08 -7.01
CA GLU A 71 -1.96 6.22 -8.44
C GLU A 71 -1.23 7.41 -9.08
N VAL A 72 -1.16 8.55 -8.38
CA VAL A 72 -0.42 9.74 -8.84
C VAL A 72 1.08 9.70 -8.51
N LYS A 73 1.60 8.56 -8.01
CA LYS A 73 3.02 8.32 -7.70
C LYS A 73 3.62 9.26 -6.65
N LEU A 74 2.79 9.87 -5.80
CA LEU A 74 3.23 10.61 -4.61
C LEU A 74 3.56 9.68 -3.43
N LEU A 75 3.05 8.44 -3.47
CA LEU A 75 3.35 7.36 -2.55
C LEU A 75 3.83 6.13 -3.33
N THR A 76 4.74 5.34 -2.77
CA THR A 76 5.15 4.04 -3.35
C THR A 76 4.18 2.93 -2.93
N ASN A 77 4.02 1.90 -3.77
CA ASN A 77 3.23 0.71 -3.40
C ASN A 77 3.72 0.07 -2.10
N LYS A 78 5.04 0.05 -1.86
CA LYS A 78 5.62 -0.47 -0.62
C LYS A 78 5.08 0.23 0.63
N ILE A 79 5.09 1.57 0.66
CA ILE A 79 4.59 2.32 1.82
C ILE A 79 3.09 2.09 2.00
N TYR A 80 2.33 2.08 0.90
CA TYR A 80 0.90 1.76 0.93
C TYR A 80 0.65 0.41 1.61
N ARG A 81 1.28 -0.66 1.09
CA ARG A 81 1.14 -2.03 1.59
C ARG A 81 1.46 -2.13 3.09
N GLN A 82 2.53 -1.47 3.54
CA GLN A 82 2.91 -1.44 4.96
C GLN A 82 1.86 -0.79 5.86
N MET A 83 1.13 0.21 5.36
CA MET A 83 0.14 0.94 6.15
C MET A 83 -1.21 0.24 6.22
N ILE A 84 -1.66 -0.36 5.12
CA ILE A 84 -2.97 -1.00 5.05
C ILE A 84 -2.93 -2.47 5.48
N GLY A 85 -1.81 -3.16 5.27
CA GLY A 85 -1.71 -4.60 5.41
C GLY A 85 -2.35 -5.36 4.24
N ASP A 86 -1.85 -6.56 3.97
CA ASP A 86 -2.14 -7.28 2.71
C ASP A 86 -3.61 -7.65 2.53
N PHE A 87 -4.30 -8.02 3.62
CA PHE A 87 -5.69 -8.48 3.56
C PHE A 87 -6.71 -7.34 3.56
N GLN A 88 -6.31 -6.11 3.88
CA GLN A 88 -7.18 -4.94 3.86
C GLN A 88 -7.04 -4.10 2.59
N ASP A 89 -6.24 -4.53 1.61
CA ASP A 89 -6.21 -3.88 0.31
C ASP A 89 -7.49 -4.22 -0.46
N ASP A 90 -8.39 -3.26 -0.58
CA ASP A 90 -9.62 -3.41 -1.37
C ASP A 90 -9.37 -3.44 -2.88
N ARG A 91 -8.14 -3.12 -3.33
CA ARG A 91 -7.73 -3.24 -4.74
C ARG A 91 -7.45 -4.69 -5.13
N LEU A 92 -7.24 -5.58 -4.16
CA LEU A 92 -6.98 -7.00 -4.38
C LEU A 92 -8.25 -7.84 -4.25
N SER A 93 -8.49 -8.69 -5.25
CA SER A 93 -9.47 -9.75 -5.22
C SER A 93 -9.16 -10.79 -4.13
N TRP A 94 -10.19 -11.53 -3.69
CA TRP A 94 -10.00 -12.62 -2.72
C TRP A 94 -9.03 -13.70 -3.25
N ALA A 95 -9.10 -14.02 -4.54
CA ALA A 95 -8.17 -14.95 -5.18
C ALA A 95 -6.73 -14.43 -5.12
N ALA A 96 -6.49 -13.14 -5.42
CA ALA A 96 -5.17 -12.52 -5.30
C ALA A 96 -4.66 -12.53 -3.85
N LYS A 97 -5.51 -12.26 -2.85
CA LYS A 97 -5.13 -12.33 -1.43
C LYS A 97 -4.75 -13.75 -1.00
N GLY A 98 -5.52 -14.76 -1.41
CA GLY A 98 -5.21 -16.16 -1.16
C GLY A 98 -3.89 -16.58 -1.80
N LEU A 99 -3.70 -16.20 -3.06
CA LEU A 99 -2.47 -16.49 -3.79
C LEU A 99 -1.24 -15.79 -3.19
N LEU A 100 -1.39 -14.56 -2.70
CA LEU A 100 -0.33 -13.86 -1.99
C LEU A 100 0.10 -14.59 -0.72
N ALA A 101 -0.84 -15.17 0.03
CA ALA A 101 -0.52 -15.99 1.19
C ALA A 101 0.28 -17.24 0.78
N PHE A 102 -0.09 -17.89 -0.32
CA PHE A 102 0.66 -19.01 -0.88
C PHE A 102 2.08 -18.61 -1.31
N CYS A 103 2.24 -17.48 -2.02
CA CYS A 103 3.54 -16.97 -2.46
C CYS A 103 4.48 -16.68 -1.28
N LYS A 104 3.94 -16.23 -0.13
CA LYS A 104 4.72 -16.00 1.09
C LYS A 104 5.29 -17.27 1.68
N GLU A 105 4.52 -18.35 1.67
CA GLU A 105 4.94 -19.65 2.17
C GLU A 105 5.88 -20.35 1.18
N ASN A 106 5.74 -20.04 -0.12
CA ASN A 106 6.48 -20.65 -1.22
C ASN A 106 7.20 -19.57 -2.08
N PRO A 107 8.19 -18.84 -1.54
CA PRO A 107 8.78 -17.68 -2.20
C PRO A 107 9.52 -17.99 -3.51
N ASN A 108 9.97 -19.25 -3.69
CA ASN A 108 10.66 -19.74 -4.88
C ASN A 108 9.80 -20.72 -5.70
N GLY A 109 8.48 -20.71 -5.50
CA GLY A 109 7.58 -21.67 -6.13
C GLY A 109 7.47 -21.47 -7.64
N ASN A 110 6.99 -22.52 -8.30
CA ASN A 110 6.73 -22.53 -9.74
C ASN A 110 5.22 -22.47 -10.02
N ILE A 111 4.82 -21.94 -11.18
CA ILE A 111 3.43 -21.98 -11.62
C ILE A 111 2.92 -23.41 -11.79
N ASP A 112 3.77 -24.36 -12.17
CA ASP A 112 3.36 -25.75 -12.36
C ASP A 112 2.87 -26.39 -11.04
N GLU A 113 3.59 -26.14 -9.93
CA GLU A 113 3.18 -26.60 -8.59
C GLU A 113 1.84 -25.99 -8.17
N LEU A 114 1.63 -24.72 -8.52
CA LEU A 114 0.39 -24.00 -8.24
C LEU A 114 -0.79 -24.56 -9.06
N LEU A 115 -0.55 -24.91 -10.33
CA LEU A 115 -1.55 -25.48 -11.23
C LEU A 115 -1.91 -26.93 -10.87
N GLU A 116 -0.94 -27.71 -10.37
CA GLU A 116 -1.22 -29.03 -9.81
C GLU A 116 -2.21 -28.93 -8.63
N LEU A 117 -1.97 -28.00 -7.70
CA LEU A 117 -2.87 -27.74 -6.57
C LEU A 117 -4.24 -27.18 -7.00
N SER A 118 -4.27 -26.39 -8.08
CA SER A 118 -5.52 -25.82 -8.62
C SER A 118 -6.39 -26.87 -9.32
N SER A 119 -5.75 -27.85 -9.96
CA SER A 119 -6.44 -28.94 -10.65
C SER A 119 -7.28 -29.80 -9.71
N GLU A 120 -6.86 -29.92 -8.45
CA GLU A 120 -7.57 -30.65 -7.40
C GLU A 120 -8.71 -29.83 -6.77
N SER A 121 -8.65 -28.50 -6.86
CA SER A 121 -9.61 -27.57 -6.26
C SER A 121 -10.63 -27.00 -7.26
N GLY A 122 -10.46 -27.26 -8.55
CA GLY A 122 -11.38 -26.83 -9.62
C GLY A 122 -11.22 -25.37 -10.04
N GLU A 123 -10.14 -24.70 -9.60
CA GLU A 123 -9.78 -23.37 -10.10
C GLU A 123 -9.10 -23.47 -11.47
N ASP A 124 -9.46 -22.58 -12.39
CA ASP A 124 -8.87 -22.53 -13.72
C ASP A 124 -7.54 -21.75 -13.73
N GLU A 125 -6.59 -22.21 -14.55
CA GLU A 125 -5.30 -21.54 -14.77
C GLU A 125 -5.47 -20.04 -15.07
N HIS A 126 -6.57 -19.69 -15.75
CA HIS A 126 -6.87 -18.33 -16.12
C HIS A 126 -7.12 -17.42 -14.90
N SER A 127 -7.83 -17.91 -13.88
CA SER A 127 -8.04 -17.16 -12.62
C SER A 127 -6.74 -16.96 -11.87
N ILE A 128 -5.88 -17.97 -11.82
CA ILE A 128 -4.53 -17.88 -11.20
C ILE A 128 -3.68 -16.82 -11.90
N ARG A 129 -3.59 -16.87 -13.23
CA ARG A 129 -2.80 -15.89 -14.00
C ARG A 129 -3.33 -14.47 -13.82
N ARG A 130 -4.66 -14.32 -13.73
CA ARG A 130 -5.30 -13.02 -13.46
C ARG A 130 -4.93 -12.51 -12.07
N ALA A 131 -4.98 -13.36 -11.05
CA ALA A 131 -4.60 -13.04 -9.68
C ALA A 131 -3.10 -12.65 -9.58
N LEU A 132 -2.20 -13.39 -10.25
CA LEU A 132 -0.78 -13.03 -10.33
C LEU A 132 -0.56 -11.67 -10.98
N LYS A 133 -1.27 -11.39 -12.08
CA LYS A 133 -1.18 -10.09 -12.77
C LYS A 133 -1.64 -8.95 -11.87
N GLU A 134 -2.72 -9.17 -11.12
CA GLU A 134 -3.24 -8.21 -10.13
C GLU A 134 -2.22 -7.92 -9.02
N LEU A 135 -1.60 -8.97 -8.44
CA LEU A 135 -0.53 -8.84 -7.47
C LEU A 135 0.68 -8.08 -8.03
N GLY A 136 1.06 -8.36 -9.28
CA GLY A 136 2.12 -7.64 -9.98
C GLY A 136 1.80 -6.16 -10.18
N GLN A 137 0.58 -5.83 -10.63
CA GLN A 137 0.12 -4.46 -10.86
C GLN A 137 0.21 -3.58 -9.61
N TYR A 138 -0.10 -4.12 -8.44
CA TYR A 138 -0.07 -3.39 -7.18
C TYR A 138 1.24 -3.54 -6.39
N GLY A 139 2.29 -4.09 -7.00
CA GLY A 139 3.63 -4.18 -6.44
C GLY A 139 3.79 -5.20 -5.32
N TYR A 140 2.87 -6.16 -5.19
CA TYR A 140 2.98 -7.24 -4.20
C TYR A 140 4.03 -8.28 -4.57
N LEU A 141 4.33 -8.44 -5.87
CA LEU A 141 5.35 -9.38 -6.36
C LEU A 141 6.78 -8.82 -6.37
N GLU A 142 7.00 -7.57 -5.94
CA GLU A 142 8.34 -6.96 -5.87
C GLU A 142 9.30 -7.73 -4.95
N GLU A 143 8.76 -8.39 -3.92
CA GLU A 143 9.50 -9.21 -2.95
C GLU A 143 9.59 -10.69 -3.38
N TYR A 144 8.98 -11.05 -4.52
CA TYR A 144 8.85 -12.41 -5.00
C TYR A 144 9.28 -12.52 -6.47
N PRO A 145 10.61 -12.53 -6.75
CA PRO A 145 11.12 -12.42 -8.11
C PRO A 145 10.64 -13.52 -9.05
N GLU A 146 10.54 -14.77 -8.57
CA GLU A 146 10.08 -15.89 -9.40
C GLU A 146 8.60 -15.74 -9.76
N TRP A 147 7.74 -15.40 -8.79
CA TRP A 147 6.33 -15.10 -9.03
C TRP A 147 6.14 -13.89 -9.95
N SER A 148 6.99 -12.87 -9.84
CA SER A 148 6.97 -11.68 -10.71
C SER A 148 7.22 -12.03 -12.18
N LYS A 149 8.20 -12.92 -12.45
CA LYS A 149 8.47 -13.40 -13.82
C LYS A 149 7.27 -14.13 -14.41
N ILE A 150 6.61 -14.96 -13.59
CA ILE A 150 5.44 -15.73 -14.01
C ILE A 150 4.24 -14.82 -14.32
N ALA A 151 4.06 -13.74 -13.56
CA ALA A 151 2.97 -12.78 -13.73
C ALA A 151 3.09 -11.91 -15.00
N SER A 152 4.30 -11.75 -15.53
CA SER A 152 4.59 -10.99 -16.75
C SER A 152 5.19 -11.90 -17.83
N PRO A 153 4.44 -12.87 -18.37
CA PRO A 153 4.93 -13.68 -19.46
C PRO A 153 5.13 -12.78 -20.68
N VAL A 154 6.33 -12.83 -21.26
CA VAL A 154 6.68 -12.23 -22.56
C VAL A 154 5.74 -12.76 -23.63
#